data_AF-A0A939AYM0-F1
#
_entry.id   AF-A0A939AYM0-F1
#
_cell.length_a   1.000
_cell.length_b   1.000
_cell.length_c   1.000
_cell.angle_alpha   90.00
_cell.angle_beta   90.00
_cell.angle_gamma   90.00
#
_symmetry.space_group_name_H-M   'P 1'
#
loop_
_entity.id
_entity.type
_entity.pdbx_description
1 polymer ?
#
loop_
_entity_poly.entity_id
_entity_poly.type
_entity_poly.pdbx_seq_one_letter_code
_entity_poly.pdbx_strand_id
1 'polypeptide(L)'
;MNLKVWRRRTAKWQSRRFKGTDRLARRVLGSLIKHITGNQLTLMGFAASVPMIYFYLADQYLVASLLLIFSALTDWFDGAVAVAQQGDTPVMTYEEEMRLTFWQRINYRGVTHLGKWLDPLTDKVRFLGALYPLGWGVVDTWLIAALTTVALGLMAVRPLKRRLGMGDGSSNRLGKIKAWSEYAALSLLVFYPASKLLLDLIFSVALLLGCGSLSGHILAGTVALAKRRRARRKERRYRRSLIAIPDRDQSP
;
A
#
# COMPACT_ATOMS: atom_id res chain seq x y z
N MET A 1 10.04 -20.94 -12.98
CA MET A 1 10.91 -19.81 -12.58
C MET A 1 11.18 -19.93 -11.08
N ASN A 2 12.44 -20.14 -10.69
CA ASN A 2 12.82 -20.54 -9.34
C ASN A 2 12.62 -19.37 -8.34
N LEU A 3 11.71 -19.54 -7.38
CA LEU A 3 11.37 -18.55 -6.34
C LEU A 3 12.61 -18.06 -5.56
N LYS A 4 13.65 -18.90 -5.42
CA LYS A 4 14.94 -18.51 -4.82
C LYS A 4 15.71 -17.50 -5.69
N VAL A 5 15.63 -17.59 -7.01
CA VAL A 5 16.32 -16.68 -7.95
C VAL A 5 15.63 -15.31 -7.98
N TRP A 6 14.29 -15.28 -7.90
CA TRP A 6 13.54 -14.03 -7.81
C TRP A 6 13.79 -13.31 -6.47
N ARG A 7 13.78 -14.04 -5.34
CA ARG A 7 14.12 -13.50 -4.00
C ARG A 7 15.54 -12.94 -3.91
N ARG A 8 16.53 -13.64 -4.51
CA ARG A 8 17.92 -13.12 -4.58
C ARG A 8 18.00 -11.85 -5.43
N ARG A 9 17.21 -11.71 -6.49
CA ARG A 9 17.19 -10.49 -7.31
C ARG A 9 16.52 -9.32 -6.61
N THR A 10 15.45 -9.52 -5.83
CA THR A 10 14.77 -8.44 -5.09
C THR A 10 15.59 -7.96 -3.87
N ALA A 11 16.20 -8.88 -3.11
CA ALA A 11 17.10 -8.51 -2.00
C ALA A 11 18.37 -7.80 -2.49
N LYS A 12 18.91 -8.23 -3.64
CA LYS A 12 20.05 -7.56 -4.29
C LYS A 12 19.66 -6.22 -4.93
N TRP A 13 18.40 -6.04 -5.33
CA TRP A 13 17.87 -4.75 -5.82
C TRP A 13 17.58 -3.75 -4.69
N GLN A 14 17.04 -4.19 -3.55
CA GLN A 14 16.80 -3.34 -2.38
C GLN A 14 18.10 -2.98 -1.64
N SER A 15 19.05 -3.91 -1.49
CA SER A 15 20.40 -3.55 -1.00
C SER A 15 21.11 -2.60 -1.95
N ARG A 16 20.87 -2.68 -3.27
CA ARG A 16 21.37 -1.68 -4.24
C ARG A 16 20.68 -0.32 -4.11
N ARG A 17 19.40 -0.27 -3.69
CA ARG A 17 18.67 0.98 -3.44
C ARG A 17 19.29 1.83 -2.31
N PHE A 18 20.02 1.20 -1.39
CA PHE A 18 20.75 1.86 -0.29
C PHE A 18 22.29 1.78 -0.40
N LYS A 19 22.83 1.18 -1.48
CA LYS A 19 24.30 1.15 -1.68
C LYS A 19 24.88 2.53 -2.05
N GLY A 20 24.05 3.47 -2.49
CA GLY A 20 24.42 4.85 -2.75
C GLY A 20 23.98 5.86 -1.69
N THR A 21 23.28 5.45 -0.62
CA THR A 21 22.82 6.38 0.41
C THR A 21 23.92 6.72 1.41
N ASP A 22 24.03 8.01 1.65
CA ASP A 22 25.05 8.73 2.41
C ASP A 22 25.34 8.14 3.81
N ARG A 23 26.53 8.40 4.36
CA ARG A 23 26.90 7.92 5.71
C ARG A 23 25.87 8.37 6.76
N LEU A 24 25.29 9.55 6.58
CA LEU A 24 24.29 10.13 7.46
C LEU A 24 22.99 9.31 7.45
N ALA A 25 22.47 8.94 6.28
CA ALA A 25 21.28 8.11 6.15
C ALA A 25 21.48 6.76 6.83
N ARG A 26 22.67 6.16 6.71
CA ARG A 26 23.01 4.90 7.42
C ARG A 26 23.08 5.05 8.94
N ARG A 27 23.58 6.18 9.45
CA ARG A 27 23.61 6.46 10.90
C ARG A 27 22.21 6.68 11.47
N VAL A 28 21.41 7.54 10.83
CA VAL A 28 20.03 7.83 11.24
C VAL A 28 19.17 6.57 11.17
N LEU A 29 19.20 5.89 10.02
CA LEU A 29 18.45 4.64 9.83
C LEU A 29 18.94 3.54 10.79
N GLY A 30 20.25 3.44 11.02
CA GLY A 30 20.81 2.48 11.97
C GLY A 30 20.39 2.72 13.42
N SER A 31 20.19 3.97 13.83
CA SER A 31 19.65 4.31 15.15
C SER A 31 18.14 4.01 15.24
N LEU A 32 17.37 4.39 14.21
CA LEU A 32 15.93 4.13 14.12
C LEU A 32 15.60 2.64 14.13
N ILE A 33 16.31 1.84 13.32
CA ILE A 33 16.13 0.38 13.22
C ILE A 33 16.27 -0.32 14.58
N LYS A 34 17.08 0.22 15.49
CA LYS A 34 17.34 -0.38 16.80
C LYS A 34 16.19 -0.17 17.79
N HIS A 35 15.47 0.93 17.70
CA HIS A 35 14.53 1.36 18.75
C HIS A 35 13.07 1.34 18.29
N ILE A 36 12.82 1.51 16.99
CA ILE A 36 11.47 1.66 16.43
C ILE A 36 11.25 0.62 15.33
N THR A 37 10.05 0.06 15.29
CA THR A 37 9.61 -0.88 14.25
C THR A 37 8.93 -0.16 13.09
N GLY A 38 8.84 -0.82 11.93
CA GLY A 38 8.12 -0.25 10.78
C GLY A 38 6.67 0.12 11.15
N ASN A 39 5.94 -0.79 11.80
CA ASN A 39 4.54 -0.55 12.18
C ASN A 39 4.38 0.64 13.15
N GLN A 40 5.32 0.85 14.07
CA GLN A 40 5.30 2.02 14.96
C GLN A 40 5.50 3.32 14.17
N LEU A 41 6.42 3.35 13.20
CA LEU A 41 6.60 4.53 12.33
C LEU A 41 5.34 4.86 11.55
N THR A 42 4.68 3.85 10.95
CA THR A 42 3.42 4.05 10.25
C THR A 42 2.33 4.61 11.18
N LEU A 43 2.24 4.10 12.42
CA LEU A 43 1.31 4.60 13.44
C LEU A 43 1.63 6.03 13.88
N MET A 44 2.91 6.39 14.01
CA MET A 44 3.31 7.77 14.30
C MET A 44 2.86 8.73 13.19
N GLY A 45 3.00 8.32 11.92
CA GLY A 45 2.48 9.08 10.80
C GLY A 45 0.95 9.23 10.86
N PHE A 46 0.24 8.14 11.14
CA PHE A 46 -1.21 8.18 11.33
C PHE A 46 -1.62 9.12 12.46
N ALA A 47 -0.98 9.01 13.61
CA ALA A 47 -1.23 9.86 14.77
C ALA A 47 -0.93 11.34 14.47
N ALA A 48 0.09 11.65 13.67
CA ALA A 48 0.40 13.01 13.23
C ALA A 48 -0.61 13.56 12.20
N SER A 49 -1.24 12.68 11.42
CA SER A 49 -2.23 13.06 10.41
C SER A 49 -3.52 13.61 11.02
N VAL A 50 -3.89 13.18 12.23
CA VAL A 50 -5.10 13.66 12.92
C VAL A 50 -5.01 15.15 13.33
N PRO A 51 -4.00 15.58 14.12
CA PRO A 51 -3.83 16.99 14.45
C PRO A 51 -3.51 17.84 13.22
N MET A 52 -2.83 17.28 12.20
CA MET A 52 -2.63 17.95 10.91
C MET A 52 -3.97 18.43 10.31
N ILE A 53 -4.98 17.57 10.27
CA ILE A 53 -6.32 17.92 9.76
C ILE A 53 -6.92 19.06 10.59
N TYR A 54 -6.86 18.95 11.92
CA TYR A 54 -7.36 19.97 12.82
C TYR A 54 -6.69 21.33 12.56
N PHE A 55 -5.35 21.37 12.44
CA PHE A 55 -4.63 22.61 12.19
C PHE A 55 -4.91 23.20 10.81
N TYR A 56 -5.15 22.38 9.78
CA TYR A 56 -5.63 22.90 8.49
C TYR A 56 -7.02 23.53 8.61
N LEU A 57 -7.93 22.92 9.37
CA LEU A 57 -9.28 23.48 9.61
C LEU A 57 -9.26 24.74 10.47
N ALA A 58 -8.23 24.91 11.31
CA ALA A 58 -8.02 26.08 12.15
C ALA A 58 -7.17 27.17 11.46
N ASP A 59 -6.98 27.09 10.14
CA ASP A 59 -6.16 28.01 9.33
C ASP A 59 -4.68 28.12 9.77
N GLN A 60 -4.18 27.16 10.55
CA GLN A 60 -2.78 27.09 10.98
C GLN A 60 -1.94 26.31 9.97
N TYR A 61 -1.88 26.82 8.75
CA TYR A 61 -1.29 26.14 7.58
C TYR A 61 0.17 25.71 7.79
N LEU A 62 0.99 26.51 8.49
CA LEU A 62 2.40 26.18 8.73
C LEU A 62 2.53 24.95 9.63
N VAL A 63 1.84 24.93 10.77
CA VAL A 63 1.87 23.81 11.74
C VAL A 63 1.32 22.55 11.09
N ALA A 64 0.20 22.67 10.38
CA ALA A 64 -0.38 21.55 9.63
C ALA A 64 0.59 21.00 8.58
N SER A 65 1.26 21.87 7.82
CA SER A 65 2.21 21.44 6.79
C SER A 65 3.46 20.78 7.37
N LEU A 66 3.96 21.25 8.52
CA LEU A 66 5.04 20.57 9.25
C LEU A 66 4.63 19.17 9.71
N LEU A 67 3.40 19.00 10.19
CA LEU A 67 2.85 17.69 10.56
C LEU A 67 2.64 16.78 9.34
N LEU A 68 2.20 17.32 8.20
CA LEU A 68 2.10 16.58 6.95
C LEU A 68 3.48 16.08 6.49
N ILE A 69 4.50 16.94 6.51
CA ILE A 69 5.88 16.59 6.16
C ILE A 69 6.39 15.51 7.11
N PHE A 70 6.25 15.70 8.42
CA PHE A 70 6.64 14.71 9.42
C PHE A 70 5.94 13.36 9.17
N SER A 71 4.64 13.39 8.94
CA SER A 71 3.86 12.18 8.67
C SER A 71 4.23 11.49 7.35
N ALA A 72 4.62 12.23 6.31
CA ALA A 72 5.09 11.67 5.05
C ALA A 72 6.49 11.07 5.19
N LEU A 73 7.35 11.69 6.00
CA LEU A 73 8.69 11.17 6.30
C LEU A 73 8.63 9.81 7.02
N THR A 74 7.71 9.63 7.98
CA THR A 74 7.58 8.33 8.67
C THR A 74 7.24 7.20 7.70
N ASP A 75 6.41 7.46 6.69
CA ASP A 75 6.05 6.51 5.62
C ASP A 75 7.25 6.15 4.74
N TRP A 76 8.12 7.12 4.48
CA TRP A 76 9.31 6.86 3.70
C TRP A 76 10.27 5.90 4.43
N PHE A 77 10.30 5.97 5.77
CA PHE A 77 11.17 5.14 6.59
C PHE A 77 10.55 3.80 7.02
N ASP A 78 9.23 3.69 7.19
CA ASP A 78 8.59 2.50 7.76
C ASP A 78 8.91 1.20 6.98
N GLY A 79 8.79 1.23 5.66
CA GLY A 79 9.05 0.09 4.79
C GLY A 79 10.53 -0.22 4.71
N ALA A 80 11.40 0.78 4.80
CA ALA A 80 12.84 0.59 4.86
C ALA A 80 13.25 -0.08 6.18
N VAL A 81 12.69 0.38 7.30
CA VAL A 81 12.92 -0.18 8.64
C VAL A 81 12.38 -1.61 8.72
N ALA A 82 11.15 -1.86 8.24
CA ALA A 82 10.56 -3.20 8.24
C ALA A 82 11.39 -4.20 7.42
N VAL A 83 11.86 -3.80 6.22
CA VAL A 83 12.72 -4.65 5.39
C VAL A 83 14.10 -4.86 6.03
N ALA A 84 14.69 -3.83 6.62
CA ALA A 84 15.98 -3.95 7.28
C ALA A 84 15.91 -4.86 8.51
N GLN A 85 14.84 -4.77 9.30
CA GLN A 85 14.59 -5.62 10.47
C GLN A 85 14.27 -7.06 10.08
N GLN A 86 13.58 -7.27 8.95
CA GLN A 86 13.28 -8.60 8.43
C GLN A 86 14.56 -9.40 8.10
N GLY A 87 15.57 -8.74 7.50
CA GLY A 87 16.79 -9.41 7.05
C GLY A 87 16.50 -10.58 6.11
N ASP A 88 17.05 -11.75 6.42
CA ASP A 88 16.85 -12.98 5.64
C ASP A 88 15.68 -13.85 6.13
N THR A 89 14.99 -13.43 7.20
CA THR A 89 13.86 -14.21 7.73
C THR A 89 12.69 -14.20 6.73
N PRO A 90 11.96 -15.31 6.59
CA PRO A 90 10.79 -15.36 5.73
C PRO A 90 9.70 -14.40 6.24
N VAL A 91 9.02 -13.73 5.31
CA VAL A 91 7.90 -12.84 5.62
C VAL A 91 6.81 -13.64 6.34
N MET A 92 6.34 -13.09 7.46
CA MET A 92 5.28 -13.66 8.28
C MET A 92 4.03 -13.94 7.45
N THR A 93 3.42 -15.10 7.66
CA THR A 93 2.14 -15.45 7.06
C THR A 93 0.98 -14.81 7.81
N TYR A 94 -0.18 -14.69 7.16
CA TYR A 94 -1.36 -14.11 7.78
C TYR A 94 -1.82 -14.91 9.02
N GLU A 95 -1.71 -16.25 8.98
CA GLU A 95 -2.09 -17.11 10.10
C GLU A 95 -1.16 -16.94 11.30
N GLU A 96 0.16 -16.85 11.08
CA GLU A 96 1.13 -16.57 12.13
C GLU A 96 0.89 -15.21 12.78
N GLU A 97 0.59 -14.19 11.97
CA GLU A 97 0.31 -12.85 12.47
C GLU A 97 -0.99 -12.78 13.28
N MET A 98 -2.02 -13.54 12.87
CA MET A 98 -3.29 -13.60 13.60
C MET A 98 -3.15 -14.20 15.01
N ARG A 99 -2.12 -15.01 15.25
CA ARG A 99 -1.81 -15.55 16.59
C ARG A 99 -1.17 -14.52 17.52
N LEU A 100 -0.62 -13.43 16.98
CA LEU A 100 -0.05 -12.34 17.76
C LEU A 100 -1.15 -11.41 18.29
N THR A 101 -0.95 -10.91 19.50
CA THR A 101 -1.74 -9.80 20.04
C THR A 101 -1.48 -8.53 19.23
N PHE A 102 -2.39 -7.55 19.33
CA PHE A 102 -2.24 -6.27 18.65
C PHE A 102 -0.91 -5.57 18.98
N TRP A 103 -0.51 -5.55 20.25
CA TRP A 103 0.76 -4.96 20.68
C TRP A 103 1.98 -5.70 20.17
N GLN A 104 1.93 -7.02 20.08
CA GLN A 104 3.01 -7.80 19.48
C GLN A 104 3.12 -7.52 17.97
N ARG A 105 2.00 -7.31 17.27
CA ARG A 105 2.03 -6.91 15.85
C ARG A 105 2.65 -5.54 15.69
N ILE A 106 2.29 -4.57 16.52
CA ILE A 106 2.89 -3.22 16.50
C ILE A 106 4.40 -3.30 16.74
N ASN A 107 4.84 -4.08 17.72
CA ASN A 107 6.26 -4.19 18.08
C ASN A 107 7.02 -5.24 17.25
N TYR A 108 6.43 -5.76 16.18
CA TYR A 108 7.08 -6.78 15.37
C TYR A 108 8.22 -6.20 14.52
N ARG A 109 9.40 -6.83 14.60
CA ARG A 109 10.59 -6.44 13.85
C ARG A 109 10.63 -7.12 12.48
N GLY A 110 9.84 -6.61 11.55
CA GLY A 110 9.79 -7.13 10.19
C GLY A 110 8.57 -6.66 9.42
N VAL A 111 8.34 -7.28 8.26
CA VAL A 111 7.23 -6.95 7.38
C VAL A 111 5.98 -7.73 7.80
N THR A 112 4.93 -7.01 8.18
CA THR A 112 3.64 -7.58 8.62
C THR A 112 2.50 -7.29 7.63
N HIS A 113 1.41 -8.04 7.70
CA HIS A 113 0.15 -7.75 7.02
C HIS A 113 -0.59 -6.55 7.61
N LEU A 114 -0.46 -6.31 8.92
CA LEU A 114 -0.94 -5.11 9.60
C LEU A 114 -0.29 -3.86 8.99
N GLY A 115 1.04 -3.80 8.91
CA GLY A 115 1.75 -2.69 8.27
C GLY A 115 1.29 -2.49 6.82
N LYS A 116 1.30 -3.57 6.02
CA LYS A 116 0.78 -3.54 4.62
C LYS A 116 -0.69 -3.12 4.46
N TRP A 117 -1.46 -3.10 5.54
CA TRP A 117 -2.84 -2.59 5.58
C TRP A 117 -2.89 -1.16 6.12
N LEU A 118 -2.05 -0.85 7.12
CA LEU A 118 -1.95 0.44 7.75
C LEU A 118 -1.33 1.49 6.83
N ASP A 119 -0.27 1.20 6.05
CA ASP A 119 0.35 2.23 5.17
C ASP A 119 -0.68 2.82 4.18
N PRO A 120 -1.46 2.00 3.43
CA PRO A 120 -2.47 2.53 2.54
C PRO A 120 -3.62 3.28 3.26
N LEU A 121 -3.90 2.95 4.52
CA LEU A 121 -4.87 3.67 5.33
C LEU A 121 -4.34 5.05 5.68
N THR A 122 -3.12 5.10 6.22
CA THR A 122 -2.45 6.34 6.62
C THR A 122 -2.27 7.28 5.44
N ASP A 123 -1.85 6.77 4.28
CA ASP A 123 -1.77 7.54 3.03
C ASP A 123 -3.09 8.22 2.65
N LYS A 124 -4.22 7.55 2.90
CA LYS A 124 -5.54 8.06 2.52
C LYS A 124 -6.06 9.07 3.53
N VAL A 125 -5.77 8.86 4.82
CA VAL A 125 -6.05 9.86 5.86
C VAL A 125 -5.24 11.13 5.63
N ARG A 126 -3.95 11.03 5.32
CA ARG A 126 -3.12 12.19 4.93
C ARG A 126 -3.70 12.90 3.71
N PHE A 127 -3.94 12.14 2.64
CA PHE A 127 -4.37 12.72 1.37
C PHE A 127 -5.73 13.41 1.47
N LEU A 128 -6.75 12.71 1.98
CA LEU A 128 -8.10 13.28 2.14
C LEU A 128 -8.11 14.35 3.23
N GLY A 129 -7.35 14.14 4.29
CA GLY A 129 -7.23 15.08 5.41
C GLY A 129 -6.58 16.41 5.03
N ALA A 130 -5.73 16.44 4.01
CA ALA A 130 -5.23 17.69 3.44
C ALA A 130 -6.15 18.21 2.32
N LEU A 131 -6.65 17.32 1.45
CA LEU A 131 -7.50 17.69 0.31
C LEU A 131 -8.79 18.39 0.72
N TYR A 132 -9.49 17.90 1.75
CA TYR A 132 -10.78 18.49 2.13
C TYR A 132 -10.64 19.90 2.71
N PRO A 133 -9.80 20.14 3.74
CA PRO A 133 -9.63 21.48 4.28
C PRO A 133 -9.04 22.47 3.27
N LEU A 134 -8.03 22.06 2.49
CA LEU A 134 -7.33 22.97 1.58
C LEU A 134 -7.99 23.10 0.21
N GLY A 135 -8.68 22.05 -0.24
CA GLY A 135 -9.26 21.98 -1.58
C GLY A 135 -10.65 22.57 -1.65
N TRP A 136 -11.34 22.75 -0.52
CA TRP A 136 -12.69 23.31 -0.51
C TRP A 136 -12.69 24.74 -1.05
N GLY A 137 -13.47 25.00 -2.10
CA GLY A 137 -13.52 26.29 -2.78
C GLY A 137 -12.35 26.58 -3.73
N VAL A 138 -11.30 25.75 -3.74
CA VAL A 138 -10.15 25.88 -4.64
C VAL A 138 -10.21 24.87 -5.78
N VAL A 139 -10.47 23.61 -5.44
CA VAL A 139 -10.58 22.48 -6.38
C VAL A 139 -12.06 22.19 -6.62
N ASP A 140 -12.41 21.83 -7.85
CA ASP A 140 -13.79 21.50 -8.18
C ASP A 140 -14.35 20.36 -7.29
N THR A 141 -15.54 20.58 -6.74
CA THR A 141 -16.18 19.63 -5.80
C THR A 141 -16.37 18.24 -6.40
N TRP A 142 -16.71 18.15 -7.69
CA TRP A 142 -16.86 16.86 -8.38
C TRP A 142 -15.54 16.10 -8.44
N LEU A 143 -14.41 16.80 -8.57
CA LEU A 143 -13.08 16.22 -8.65
C LEU A 143 -12.66 15.69 -7.27
N ILE A 144 -12.93 16.44 -6.19
CA ILE A 144 -12.74 15.97 -4.80
C ILE A 144 -13.56 14.69 -4.55
N ALA A 145 -14.84 14.67 -4.95
CA ALA A 145 -15.71 13.50 -4.78
C ALA A 145 -15.20 12.28 -5.58
N ALA A 146 -14.76 12.49 -6.82
CA ALA A 146 -14.21 11.43 -7.68
C ALA A 146 -12.91 10.86 -7.11
N LEU A 147 -11.98 11.72 -6.68
CA LEU A 147 -10.73 11.33 -6.03
C LEU A 147 -10.98 10.52 -4.76
N THR A 148 -11.91 10.97 -3.93
CA THR A 148 -12.33 10.27 -2.70
C THR A 148 -12.90 8.88 -3.02
N THR A 149 -13.78 8.79 -4.00
CA THR A 149 -14.37 7.52 -4.45
C THR A 149 -13.30 6.53 -4.91
N VAL A 150 -12.37 6.98 -5.75
CA VAL A 150 -11.27 6.13 -6.25
C VAL A 150 -10.29 5.75 -5.14
N ALA A 151 -9.99 6.67 -4.22
CA ALA A 151 -9.15 6.45 -3.05
C ALA A 151 -9.72 5.33 -2.16
N LEU A 152 -11.01 5.40 -1.82
CA LEU A 152 -11.71 4.39 -1.04
C LEU A 152 -11.85 3.06 -1.80
N GLY A 153 -12.15 3.11 -3.10
CA GLY A 153 -12.21 1.93 -3.95
C GLY A 153 -10.89 1.15 -4.00
N LEU A 154 -9.76 1.85 -4.13
CA LEU A 154 -8.43 1.24 -4.05
C LEU A 154 -8.13 0.67 -2.66
N MET A 155 -8.57 1.34 -1.59
CA MET A 155 -8.42 0.84 -0.22
C MET A 155 -9.24 -0.46 -0.01
N ALA A 156 -10.43 -0.57 -0.60
CA ALA A 156 -11.31 -1.74 -0.48
C ALA A 156 -10.86 -2.93 -1.35
N VAL A 157 -10.43 -2.67 -2.60
CA VAL A 157 -10.08 -3.74 -3.54
C VAL A 157 -8.82 -4.51 -3.11
N ARG A 158 -7.84 -3.85 -2.49
CA ARG A 158 -6.59 -4.49 -2.05
C ARG A 158 -6.80 -5.63 -1.02
N PRO A 159 -7.46 -5.42 0.12
CA PRO A 159 -7.75 -6.49 1.08
C PRO A 159 -8.70 -7.53 0.50
N LEU A 160 -9.66 -7.13 -0.34
CA LEU A 160 -10.57 -8.07 -1.00
C LEU A 160 -9.80 -9.07 -1.89
N LYS A 161 -8.83 -8.61 -2.68
CA LYS A 161 -7.97 -9.51 -3.48
C LYS A 161 -7.18 -10.50 -2.62
N ARG A 162 -6.70 -10.06 -1.46
CA ARG A 162 -5.99 -10.93 -0.50
C ARG A 162 -6.94 -12.00 0.04
N ARG A 163 -8.13 -11.61 0.52
CA ARG A 163 -9.16 -12.54 1.04
C ARG A 163 -9.61 -13.57 -0.01
N LEU A 164 -9.69 -13.16 -1.28
CA LEU A 164 -10.07 -14.06 -2.38
C LEU A 164 -8.91 -14.95 -2.86
N GLY A 165 -7.71 -14.81 -2.31
CA GLY A 165 -6.51 -15.56 -2.71
C GLY A 165 -6.04 -15.24 -4.13
N MET A 166 -6.29 -14.01 -4.61
CA MET A 166 -6.03 -13.56 -5.99
C MET A 166 -4.71 -12.77 -6.11
N GLY A 167 -3.89 -12.78 -5.06
CA GLY A 167 -2.63 -12.05 -4.99
C GLY A 167 -2.46 -11.33 -3.66
N ASP A 168 -1.27 -10.78 -3.45
CA ASP A 168 -0.85 -10.08 -2.24
C ASP A 168 -1.46 -8.67 -2.08
N GLY A 169 -2.29 -8.22 -3.03
CA GLY A 169 -2.89 -6.88 -3.01
C GLY A 169 -1.84 -5.75 -3.10
N SER A 170 -0.64 -6.05 -3.59
CA SER A 170 0.42 -5.05 -3.80
C SER A 170 0.04 -4.05 -4.88
N SER A 171 0.49 -2.79 -4.74
CA SER A 171 0.19 -1.72 -5.70
C SER A 171 0.76 -2.03 -7.09
N ASN A 172 -0.01 -1.77 -8.15
CA ASN A 172 0.54 -1.72 -9.50
C ASN A 172 1.40 -0.46 -9.73
N ARG A 173 2.12 -0.40 -10.85
CA ARG A 173 2.99 0.75 -11.19
C ARG A 173 2.21 2.07 -11.23
N LEU A 174 1.00 2.05 -11.78
CA LEU A 174 0.10 3.21 -11.82
C LEU A 174 -0.22 3.73 -10.42
N GLY A 175 -0.49 2.84 -9.47
CA GLY A 175 -0.78 3.22 -8.08
C GLY A 175 0.40 3.92 -7.39
N LYS A 176 1.64 3.60 -7.78
CA LYS A 176 2.83 4.30 -7.27
C LYS A 176 2.97 5.69 -7.88
N ILE A 177 2.84 5.81 -9.20
CA ILE A 177 2.89 7.10 -9.90
C ILE A 177 1.77 8.01 -9.39
N LYS A 178 0.56 7.46 -9.21
CA LYS A 178 -0.58 8.16 -8.61
C LYS A 178 -0.24 8.78 -7.26
N ALA A 179 0.42 8.03 -6.37
CA ALA A 179 0.79 8.54 -5.05
C ALA A 179 1.74 9.75 -5.15
N TRP A 180 2.73 9.70 -6.05
CA TRP A 180 3.60 10.85 -6.31
C TRP A 180 2.84 12.06 -6.87
N SER A 181 1.89 11.83 -7.78
CA SER A 181 1.02 12.90 -8.29
C SER A 181 0.14 13.52 -7.20
N GLU A 182 -0.40 12.71 -6.28
CA GLU A 182 -1.17 13.19 -5.12
C GLU A 182 -0.31 14.07 -4.20
N TYR A 183 0.91 13.64 -3.86
CA TYR A 183 1.83 14.47 -3.06
C TYR A 183 2.24 15.76 -3.76
N ALA A 184 2.48 15.72 -5.08
CA ALA A 184 2.78 16.92 -5.85
C ALA A 184 1.59 17.91 -5.86
N ALA A 185 0.36 17.39 -6.02
CA ALA A 185 -0.86 18.19 -5.97
C ALA A 185 -1.04 18.86 -4.60
N LEU A 186 -0.87 18.11 -3.51
CA LEU A 186 -0.98 18.63 -2.15
C LEU A 186 0.07 19.70 -1.86
N SER A 187 1.32 19.50 -2.28
CA SER A 187 2.37 20.51 -2.12
C SER A 187 1.98 21.83 -2.81
N LEU A 188 1.47 21.77 -4.04
CA LEU A 188 1.01 22.98 -4.75
C LEU A 188 -0.22 23.62 -4.10
N LEU A 189 -1.10 22.80 -3.53
CA LEU A 189 -2.30 23.26 -2.83
C LEU A 189 -1.93 23.98 -1.52
N VAL A 190 -0.91 23.51 -0.79
CA VAL A 190 -0.40 24.14 0.43
C VAL A 190 0.26 25.50 0.14
N PHE A 191 0.97 25.63 -0.98
CA PHE A 191 1.70 26.86 -1.34
C PHE A 191 0.94 27.77 -2.32
N TYR A 192 -0.39 27.68 -2.38
CA TYR A 192 -1.22 28.40 -3.36
C TYR A 192 -0.96 29.93 -3.34
N PRO A 193 -0.62 30.53 -4.52
CA PRO A 193 -1.62 30.81 -5.54
C PRO A 193 -1.26 30.23 -6.91
N ALA A 194 -1.16 28.90 -7.01
CA ALA A 194 -1.06 28.25 -8.32
C ALA A 194 -2.25 28.66 -9.21
N SER A 195 -2.15 28.54 -10.53
CA SER A 195 -3.37 28.74 -11.33
C SER A 195 -4.36 27.61 -11.00
N LYS A 196 -5.64 27.95 -10.79
CA LYS A 196 -6.71 26.96 -10.59
C LYS A 196 -6.66 25.85 -11.65
N LEU A 197 -6.40 26.24 -12.90
CA LEU A 197 -6.21 25.33 -14.03
C LEU A 197 -5.10 24.29 -13.79
N LEU A 198 -3.94 24.71 -13.24
CA LEU A 198 -2.84 23.79 -12.96
C LEU A 198 -3.19 22.81 -11.85
N LEU A 199 -3.87 23.26 -10.79
CA LEU A 199 -4.35 22.37 -9.73
C LEU A 199 -5.34 21.34 -10.26
N ASP A 200 -6.37 21.79 -10.99
CA ASP A 200 -7.38 20.91 -11.56
C ASP A 200 -6.77 19.91 -12.55
N LEU A 201 -5.77 20.32 -13.34
CA LEU A 201 -5.03 19.44 -14.23
C LEU A 201 -4.29 18.34 -13.46
N ILE A 202 -3.54 18.70 -12.41
CA ILE A 202 -2.75 17.73 -11.64
C ILE A 202 -3.68 16.77 -10.89
N PHE A 203 -4.77 17.26 -10.30
CA PHE A 203 -5.77 16.41 -9.65
C PHE A 203 -6.51 15.52 -10.65
N SER A 204 -6.78 16.00 -11.87
CA SER A 204 -7.35 15.19 -12.95
C SER A 204 -6.39 14.08 -13.40
N VAL A 205 -5.09 14.37 -13.52
CA VAL A 205 -4.06 13.36 -13.79
C VAL A 205 -4.00 12.34 -12.66
N ALA A 206 -4.01 12.77 -11.40
CA ALA A 206 -4.06 11.86 -10.25
C ALA A 206 -5.32 10.98 -10.26
N LEU A 207 -6.48 11.53 -10.63
CA LEU A 207 -7.73 10.79 -10.79
C LEU A 207 -7.62 9.73 -11.89
N LEU A 208 -7.13 10.09 -13.08
CA LEU A 208 -6.95 9.16 -14.20
C LEU A 208 -6.01 8.01 -13.84
N LEU A 209 -4.88 8.31 -13.19
CA LEU A 209 -3.94 7.30 -12.68
C LEU A 209 -4.60 6.40 -11.62
N GLY A 210 -5.46 6.96 -10.77
CA GLY A 210 -6.23 6.23 -9.78
C GLY A 210 -7.24 5.27 -10.41
N CYS A 211 -8.03 5.75 -11.37
CA CYS A 211 -8.98 4.94 -12.15
C CYS A 211 -8.24 3.80 -12.88
N GLY A 212 -7.14 4.10 -13.57
CA GLY A 212 -6.32 3.10 -14.25
C GLY A 212 -5.74 2.07 -13.26
N SER A 213 -5.29 2.52 -12.09
CA SER A 213 -4.82 1.62 -11.03
C SER A 213 -5.92 0.68 -10.55
N LEU A 214 -7.11 1.22 -10.28
CA LEU A 214 -8.28 0.47 -9.79
C LEU A 214 -8.75 -0.56 -10.81
N SER A 215 -8.93 -0.15 -12.06
CA SER A 215 -9.27 -1.04 -13.18
C SER A 215 -8.25 -2.17 -13.33
N GLY A 216 -6.96 -1.87 -13.22
CA GLY A 216 -5.90 -2.88 -13.24
C GLY A 216 -6.01 -3.89 -12.10
N HIS A 217 -6.41 -3.46 -10.90
CA HIS A 217 -6.64 -4.37 -9.78
C HIS A 217 -7.85 -5.28 -10.00
N ILE A 218 -8.96 -4.73 -10.50
CA ILE A 218 -10.20 -5.44 -10.81
C ILE A 218 -9.93 -6.48 -11.91
N LEU A 219 -9.32 -6.09 -13.02
CA LEU A 219 -9.01 -6.97 -14.15
C LEU A 219 -8.09 -8.13 -13.73
N ALA A 220 -7.04 -7.84 -12.95
CA ALA A 220 -6.18 -8.89 -12.43
C ALA A 220 -6.94 -9.87 -11.50
N GLY A 221 -7.92 -9.37 -10.73
CA GLY A 221 -8.81 -10.20 -9.91
C GLY A 221 -9.72 -11.09 -10.74
N THR A 222 -10.37 -10.56 -11.77
CA THR A 222 -11.29 -11.32 -12.63
C THR A 222 -10.55 -12.42 -13.41
N VAL A 223 -9.35 -12.11 -13.92
CA VAL A 223 -8.50 -13.10 -14.60
C VAL A 223 -8.06 -14.22 -13.64
N ALA A 224 -7.65 -13.87 -12.42
CA ALA A 224 -7.29 -14.86 -11.39
C ALA A 224 -8.48 -15.76 -11.03
N LEU A 225 -9.67 -15.19 -10.88
CA LEU A 225 -10.91 -15.94 -10.62
C LEU A 225 -11.22 -16.91 -11.76
N ALA A 226 -11.14 -16.44 -13.01
CA ALA A 226 -11.40 -17.25 -14.19
C ALA A 226 -10.43 -18.44 -14.28
N LYS A 227 -9.14 -18.20 -14.02
CA LYS A 227 -8.11 -19.26 -13.99
C LYS A 227 -8.40 -20.29 -12.90
N ARG A 228 -8.82 -19.86 -11.71
CA ARG A 228 -9.19 -20.75 -10.59
C ARG A 228 -10.42 -21.59 -10.89
N ARG A 229 -11.44 -20.98 -11.53
CA ARG A 229 -12.64 -21.71 -11.99
C ARG A 229 -12.29 -22.77 -13.04
N ARG A 230 -11.41 -22.45 -14.00
CA ARG A 230 -10.92 -23.42 -15.00
C ARG A 230 -10.14 -24.56 -14.37
N ALA A 231 -9.26 -24.28 -13.40
CA ALA A 231 -8.52 -25.32 -12.67
C ALA A 231 -9.45 -26.27 -11.90
N ARG A 232 -10.43 -25.74 -11.15
CA ARG A 232 -11.44 -26.55 -10.45
C ARG A 232 -12.26 -27.43 -11.40
N ARG A 233 -12.61 -26.92 -12.59
CA ARG A 233 -13.31 -27.73 -13.61
C ARG A 233 -12.45 -28.90 -14.11
N LYS A 234 -11.15 -28.69 -14.34
CA LYS A 234 -10.21 -29.76 -14.72
C LYS A 234 -10.06 -30.80 -13.61
N GLU A 235 -9.88 -30.38 -12.36
CA GLU A 235 -9.77 -31.29 -11.22
C GLU A 235 -11.03 -32.14 -11.04
N ARG A 236 -12.22 -31.54 -11.17
CA ARG A 236 -13.49 -32.28 -11.12
C ARG A 236 -13.61 -33.31 -12.24
N ARG A 237 -13.17 -33.00 -13.46
CA ARG A 237 -13.15 -33.97 -14.57
C ARG A 237 -12.19 -35.12 -14.28
N TYR A 238 -10.99 -34.82 -13.80
CA TYR A 238 -9.99 -35.82 -13.44
C TYR A 238 -10.45 -36.75 -12.30
N ARG A 239 -11.07 -36.21 -11.24
CA ARG A 239 -11.65 -37.05 -10.18
C ARG A 239 -12.77 -37.96 -10.71
N ARG A 240 -13.62 -37.47 -11.60
CA ARG A 240 -14.66 -38.30 -12.23
C ARG A 240 -14.07 -39.43 -13.08
N SER A 241 -12.99 -39.18 -13.82
CA SER A 241 -12.33 -40.24 -14.59
C SER A 241 -11.66 -41.29 -13.72
N LEU A 242 -11.15 -40.93 -12.53
CA LEU A 242 -10.58 -41.91 -11.57
C LEU A 242 -11.66 -42.82 -10.96
N ILE A 243 -12.84 -42.29 -10.67
CA ILE A 243 -13.97 -43.07 -10.12
C ILE A 243 -14.61 -43.97 -11.19
N ALA A 244 -14.48 -43.62 -12.47
CA ALA A 244 -15.06 -44.35 -13.59
C ALA A 244 -14.19 -45.51 -14.10
N ILE A 245 -13.04 -45.79 -13.50
CA ILE A 245 -12.24 -46.99 -13.79
C ILE A 245 -12.91 -48.14 -13.01
N PRO A 246 -13.60 -49.08 -13.66
CA PRO A 246 -14.15 -50.24 -12.98
C PRO A 246 -12.98 -51.09 -12.46
N ASP A 247 -13.14 -51.65 -11.27
CA ASP A 247 -12.22 -52.61 -10.68
C ASP A 247 -12.14 -53.84 -11.59
N ARG A 248 -11.16 -53.86 -12.49
CA ARG A 248 -10.96 -54.92 -13.51
C ARG A 248 -10.09 -56.06 -13.00
N ASP A 249 -9.84 -56.16 -11.70
CA ASP A 249 -8.97 -57.17 -11.08
C ASP A 249 -9.72 -58.12 -10.14
N GLN A 250 -10.99 -58.42 -10.43
CA GLN A 250 -11.67 -59.58 -9.83
C GLN A 250 -12.10 -60.54 -10.94
N SER A 251 -11.11 -61.27 -11.48
CA SER A 251 -11.34 -62.52 -12.19
C SER A 251 -10.75 -63.65 -11.34
N PRO A 252 -11.50 -64.73 -11.04
CA PRO A 252 -11.07 -65.83 -10.17
C PRO A 252 -9.91 -66.65 -10.74
#